data_AF-A0A9E4FGN2-F1
#
_entry.id   AF-A0A9E4FGN2-F1
#
_cell.length_a   1.000
_cell.length_b   1.000
_cell.length_c   1.000
_cell.angle_alpha   90.00
_cell.angle_beta   90.00
_cell.angle_gamma   90.00
#
_symmetry.space_group_name_H-M   'P 1'
#
loop_
_entity.id
_entity.type
_entity.pdbx_description
1 polymer ?
#
loop_
_entity_poly.entity_id
_entity_poly.type
_entity_poly.pdbx_seq_one_letter_code
_entity_poly.pdbx_strand_id
1 'polypeptide(L)'
;ILFEKVLFSGDHILPQITPHPSVSLSYKRFQNILPEGYQGGNGYYGLKVYLQSLSKVLSLGDDLTVMPAHRAFYRGKFNPIGIRRAREIIEHHQERFHHILDLLRNGPLAMEDITRKHFSGHHLEARNYYLAFSEIVSHIELLQEVGDVDMVGGEKGLVHWKGTEHFARFIDGLLTKTT
;
A
#
# COMPACT_ATOMS: atom_id res chain seq x y z
N ILE A 1 23.96 13.85 -5.93
CA ILE A 1 24.08 12.52 -5.31
C ILE A 1 25.09 12.67 -4.20
N LEU A 2 24.68 12.44 -2.95
CA LEU A 2 25.60 12.39 -1.82
C LEU A 2 26.09 10.95 -1.71
N PHE A 3 27.37 10.69 -2.00
CA PHE A 3 27.89 9.33 -2.09
C PHE A 3 28.15 8.67 -0.72
N GLU A 4 28.17 9.44 0.36
CA GLU A 4 28.48 8.95 1.71
C GLU A 4 27.24 8.51 2.52
N LYS A 5 26.04 8.88 2.07
CA LYS A 5 24.76 8.57 2.73
C LYS A 5 23.76 8.03 1.71
N VAL A 6 23.84 6.72 1.45
CA VAL A 6 23.05 6.03 0.42
C VAL A 6 22.18 4.94 1.03
N LEU A 7 20.91 4.90 0.63
CA LEU A 7 19.97 3.83 0.94
C LEU A 7 19.68 3.02 -0.33
N PHE A 8 20.07 1.75 -0.37
CA PHE A 8 19.61 0.82 -1.41
C PHE A 8 18.21 0.32 -1.06
N SER A 9 17.18 0.86 -1.71
CA SER A 9 15.78 0.59 -1.34
C SER A 9 15.17 -0.61 -2.06
N GLY A 10 15.83 -1.15 -3.09
CA GLY A 10 15.21 -2.18 -3.93
C GLY A 10 13.88 -1.69 -4.50
N ASP A 11 12.83 -2.48 -4.34
CA ASP A 11 11.45 -2.11 -4.68
C ASP A 11 10.69 -1.45 -3.53
N HIS A 12 11.33 -1.12 -2.41
CA HIS A 12 10.63 -0.53 -1.27
C HIS A 12 10.20 0.91 -1.53
N ILE A 13 11.04 1.68 -2.23
CA ILE A 13 10.82 3.09 -2.57
C ILE A 13 11.27 3.27 -4.02
N LEU A 14 10.32 3.50 -4.92
CA LEU A 14 10.57 3.62 -6.35
C LEU A 14 10.25 5.04 -6.85
N PRO A 15 10.98 5.55 -7.86
CA PRO A 15 10.65 6.80 -8.51
C PRO A 15 9.52 6.58 -9.52
N GLN A 16 8.66 7.59 -9.69
CA GLN A 16 7.58 7.65 -10.69
C GLN A 16 6.47 6.60 -10.56
N ILE A 17 6.67 5.51 -9.82
CA ILE A 17 5.68 4.46 -9.54
C ILE A 17 5.60 4.17 -8.05
N THR A 18 4.53 3.49 -7.67
CA THR A 18 4.36 2.91 -6.34
C THR A 18 4.60 1.40 -6.42
N PRO A 19 5.37 0.84 -5.48
CA PRO A 19 5.49 -0.61 -5.34
C PRO A 19 4.12 -1.26 -5.13
N HIS A 20 3.95 -2.46 -5.67
CA HIS A 20 2.71 -3.21 -5.48
C HIS A 20 2.69 -3.84 -4.07
N PRO A 21 1.71 -3.51 -3.21
CA PRO A 21 1.65 -4.06 -1.86
C PRO A 21 1.22 -5.54 -1.90
N SER A 22 1.73 -6.32 -0.95
CA SER A 22 1.20 -7.66 -0.70
C SER A 22 -0.13 -7.59 0.07
N VAL A 23 -0.86 -8.71 0.13
CA VAL A 23 -2.07 -8.86 0.95
C VAL A 23 -1.75 -9.60 2.25
N SER A 24 -2.31 -9.14 3.37
CA SER A 24 -2.13 -9.70 4.71
C SER A 24 -2.53 -11.18 4.78
N LEU A 25 -3.56 -11.59 4.03
CA LEU A 25 -4.00 -12.98 3.94
C LEU A 25 -2.88 -13.94 3.47
N SER A 26 -1.91 -13.44 2.68
CA SER A 26 -0.77 -14.23 2.23
C SER A 26 0.03 -14.82 3.39
N TYR A 27 0.11 -14.09 4.52
CA TYR A 27 0.78 -14.60 5.71
C TYR A 27 0.18 -15.92 6.18
N LYS A 28 -1.14 -16.01 6.30
CA LYS A 28 -1.83 -17.24 6.75
C LYS A 28 -1.53 -18.42 5.83
N ARG A 29 -1.37 -18.16 4.53
CA ARG A 29 -1.05 -19.19 3.51
C ARG A 29 0.38 -19.69 3.61
N PHE A 30 1.33 -18.83 3.93
CA PHE A 30 2.75 -19.14 3.88
C PHE A 30 3.42 -19.32 5.25
N GLN A 31 2.75 -18.98 6.36
CA GLN A 31 3.36 -19.01 7.71
C GLN A 31 4.10 -20.32 8.03
N ASN A 32 3.55 -21.47 7.64
CA ASN A 32 4.13 -22.78 7.96
C ASN A 32 5.43 -23.10 7.19
N ILE A 33 5.72 -22.35 6.12
CA ILE A 33 6.95 -22.50 5.34
C ILE A 33 7.96 -21.37 5.59
N LEU A 34 7.59 -20.36 6.39
CA LEU A 34 8.53 -19.30 6.78
C LEU A 34 9.52 -19.84 7.84
N PRO A 35 10.71 -19.26 7.97
CA PRO A 35 11.62 -19.58 9.08
C PRO A 35 10.93 -19.33 10.43
N GLU A 36 11.29 -20.11 11.45
CA GLU A 36 10.61 -20.13 12.77
C GLU A 36 10.38 -18.73 13.36
N GLY A 37 11.37 -17.85 13.29
CA GLY A 37 11.28 -16.47 13.80
C GLY A 37 10.22 -15.59 13.13
N TYR A 38 9.62 -16.03 12.02
CA TYR A 38 8.61 -15.31 11.26
C TYR A 38 7.20 -15.92 11.42
N GLN A 39 7.05 -16.99 12.20
CA GLN A 39 5.78 -17.70 12.39
C GLN A 39 4.92 -17.16 13.55
N GLY A 40 5.43 -16.21 14.34
CA GLY A 40 4.77 -15.66 15.54
C GLY A 40 3.68 -14.60 15.30
N GLY A 41 3.31 -14.32 14.06
CA GLY A 41 2.32 -13.31 13.68
C GLY A 41 2.68 -12.55 12.40
N ASN A 42 1.68 -11.92 11.78
CA ASN A 42 1.90 -11.18 10.52
C ASN A 42 2.62 -9.84 10.77
N GLY A 43 3.94 -9.86 10.66
CA GLY A 43 4.79 -8.65 10.65
C GLY A 43 5.35 -8.27 9.28
N TYR A 44 4.94 -8.95 8.20
CA TYR A 44 5.68 -8.94 6.92
C TYR A 44 4.80 -8.76 5.67
N TYR A 45 3.51 -9.08 5.74
CA TYR A 45 2.59 -9.01 4.61
C TYR A 45 1.51 -7.95 4.83
N GLY A 46 1.02 -7.36 3.75
CA GLY A 46 -0.07 -6.40 3.78
C GLY A 46 0.38 -4.96 3.60
N LEU A 47 -0.55 -4.13 3.10
CA LEU A 47 -0.34 -2.70 2.93
C LEU A 47 -0.02 -1.99 4.26
N LYS A 48 -0.64 -2.41 5.36
CA LYS A 48 -0.36 -1.85 6.71
C LYS A 48 1.12 -1.96 7.08
N VAL A 49 1.70 -3.14 6.90
CA VAL A 49 3.13 -3.40 7.20
C VAL A 49 4.02 -2.58 6.27
N TYR A 50 3.67 -2.49 5.00
CA TYR A 50 4.41 -1.67 4.03
C TYR A 50 4.42 -0.18 4.41
N LEU A 51 3.27 0.40 4.72
CA LEU A 51 3.15 1.81 5.15
C LEU A 51 3.90 2.09 6.46
N GLN A 52 3.85 1.16 7.42
CA GLN A 52 4.65 1.25 8.65
C GLN A 52 6.15 1.19 8.37
N SER A 53 6.59 0.39 7.39
CA SER A 53 7.98 0.34 6.97
C SER A 53 8.43 1.64 6.29
N LEU A 54 7.59 2.24 5.45
CA LEU A 54 7.87 3.56 4.86
C LEU A 54 8.03 4.64 5.94
N SER A 55 7.19 4.63 6.98
CA SER A 55 7.32 5.52 8.14
C SER A 55 8.66 5.34 8.87
N LYS A 56 9.15 4.10 9.02
CA LYS A 56 10.49 3.86 9.56
C LYS A 56 11.59 4.45 8.67
N VAL A 57 11.46 4.36 7.35
CA VAL A 57 12.44 4.96 6.43
C VAL A 57 12.45 6.48 6.58
N LEU A 58 11.27 7.12 6.69
CA LEU A 58 11.16 8.55 6.95
C LEU A 58 11.91 8.99 8.22
N SER A 59 12.06 8.12 9.23
CA SER A 59 12.79 8.44 10.47
C SER A 59 14.32 8.41 10.34
N LEU A 60 14.87 7.99 9.19
CA LEU A 60 16.32 7.95 8.97
C LEU A 60 16.93 9.33 8.65
N GLY A 61 16.10 10.35 8.42
CA GLY A 61 16.51 11.74 8.14
C GLY A 61 16.67 12.07 6.65
N ASP A 62 16.56 13.34 6.29
CA ASP A 62 16.43 13.77 4.88
C ASP A 62 17.74 13.77 4.07
N ASP A 63 18.88 13.54 4.72
CA ASP A 63 20.23 13.58 4.14
C ASP A 63 20.64 12.28 3.42
N LEU A 64 19.68 11.51 2.91
CA LEU A 64 19.91 10.21 2.27
C LEU A 64 19.53 10.21 0.79
N THR A 65 20.48 9.79 -0.05
CA THR A 65 20.19 9.47 -1.46
C THR A 65 19.61 8.05 -1.55
N VAL A 66 18.44 7.89 -2.14
CA VAL A 66 17.80 6.58 -2.33
C VAL A 66 18.15 6.01 -3.69
N MET A 67 18.64 4.77 -3.71
CA MET A 67 19.02 3.99 -4.89
C MET A 67 18.01 2.85 -5.12
N PRO A 68 17.01 3.07 -5.99
CA PRO A 68 15.94 2.11 -6.25
C PRO A 68 16.37 1.02 -7.25
N ALA A 69 15.74 -0.16 -7.18
CA ALA A 69 15.96 -1.23 -8.15
C ALA A 69 15.37 -0.92 -9.55
N HIS A 70 14.33 -0.10 -9.59
CA HIS A 70 13.67 0.28 -10.82
C HIS A 70 13.65 1.78 -11.03
N ARG A 71 13.77 2.18 -12.30
CA ARG A 71 13.62 3.55 -12.78
C ARG A 71 14.60 4.59 -12.18
N ALA A 72 15.67 4.16 -11.52
CA ALA A 72 16.81 5.03 -11.17
C ALA A 72 17.31 5.82 -12.39
N PHE A 73 17.39 5.13 -13.54
CA PHE A 73 17.50 5.71 -14.86
C PHE A 73 16.37 5.15 -15.73
N TYR A 74 15.58 6.02 -16.35
CA TYR A 74 14.47 5.60 -17.22
C TYR A 74 14.23 6.64 -18.31
N ARG A 75 14.05 6.17 -19.56
CA ARG A 75 13.82 7.01 -20.75
C ARG A 75 14.84 8.13 -20.93
N GLY A 76 16.13 7.82 -20.77
CA GLY A 76 17.22 8.79 -20.98
C GLY A 76 17.42 9.77 -19.84
N LYS A 77 16.68 9.64 -18.72
CA LYS A 77 16.74 10.56 -17.59
C LYS A 77 17.05 9.82 -16.28
N PHE A 78 17.96 10.39 -15.49
CA PHE A 78 18.15 10.00 -14.09
C PHE A 78 17.01 10.53 -13.22
N ASN A 79 16.45 9.68 -12.37
CA ASN A 79 15.39 10.01 -11.42
C ASN A 79 15.89 9.82 -9.98
N PRO A 80 16.82 10.67 -9.51
CA PRO A 80 17.27 10.60 -8.12
C PRO A 80 16.09 10.92 -7.20
N ILE A 81 15.96 10.12 -6.15
CA ILE A 81 14.95 10.30 -5.12
C ILE A 81 15.62 10.35 -3.76
N GLY A 82 15.02 11.12 -2.84
CA GLY A 82 15.37 11.12 -1.43
C GLY A 82 14.31 10.40 -0.62
N ILE A 83 14.51 10.40 0.70
CA ILE A 83 13.60 9.73 1.65
C ILE A 83 12.17 10.28 1.61
N ARG A 84 11.98 11.56 1.26
CA ARG A 84 10.64 12.14 1.07
C ARG A 84 9.77 11.37 0.07
N ARG A 85 10.35 10.60 -0.86
CA ARG A 85 9.57 9.74 -1.76
C ARG A 85 8.73 8.71 -0.99
N ALA A 86 9.16 8.28 0.20
CA ALA A 86 8.35 7.42 1.07
C ALA A 86 7.06 8.11 1.55
N ARG A 87 7.12 9.42 1.87
CA ARG A 87 5.95 10.22 2.24
C ARG A 87 4.96 10.31 1.08
N GLU A 88 5.45 10.62 -0.12
CA GLU A 88 4.61 10.69 -1.32
C GLU A 88 3.90 9.35 -1.62
N ILE A 89 4.55 8.21 -1.34
CA ILE A 89 3.93 6.89 -1.49
C ILE A 89 2.84 6.67 -0.42
N ILE A 90 3.06 7.09 0.83
CA ILE A 90 2.04 7.03 1.89
C ILE A 90 0.81 7.87 1.51
N GLU A 91 1.03 9.11 1.07
CA GLU A 91 -0.01 10.05 0.64
C GLU A 91 -0.79 9.50 -0.56
N HIS A 92 -0.11 8.89 -1.53
CA HIS A 92 -0.77 8.21 -2.66
C HIS A 92 -1.71 7.09 -2.20
N HIS A 93 -1.34 6.31 -1.19
CA HIS A 93 -2.25 5.30 -0.61
C HIS A 93 -3.40 5.93 0.18
N GLN A 94 -3.17 7.08 0.84
CA GLN A 94 -4.23 7.85 1.49
C GLN A 94 -5.31 8.29 0.51
N GLU A 95 -4.91 8.85 -0.64
CA GLU A 95 -5.84 9.25 -1.72
C GLU A 95 -6.66 8.06 -2.21
N ARG A 96 -6.03 6.88 -2.33
CA ARG A 96 -6.72 5.66 -2.74
C ARG A 96 -7.73 5.15 -1.70
N PHE A 97 -7.44 5.26 -0.42
CA PHE A 97 -8.42 4.96 0.62
C PHE A 97 -9.65 5.85 0.48
N HIS A 98 -9.47 7.17 0.35
CA HIS A 98 -10.59 8.10 0.13
C HIS A 98 -11.40 7.72 -1.12
N HIS A 99 -10.73 7.41 -2.24
CA HIS A 99 -11.44 7.01 -3.46
C HIS A 99 -12.22 5.71 -3.29
N ILE A 100 -11.67 4.70 -2.60
CA ILE A 100 -12.38 3.44 -2.32
C ILE A 100 -13.62 3.70 -1.45
N LEU A 101 -13.51 4.51 -0.40
CA LEU A 101 -14.65 4.84 0.45
C LEU A 101 -15.71 5.65 -0.30
N ASP A 102 -15.30 6.54 -1.20
CA ASP A 102 -16.22 7.30 -2.04
C ASP A 102 -17.05 6.38 -2.96
N LEU A 103 -16.43 5.35 -3.54
CA LEU A 103 -17.15 4.33 -4.33
C LEU A 103 -18.21 3.58 -3.50
N LEU A 104 -17.97 3.41 -2.19
CA LEU A 104 -18.86 2.71 -1.25
C LEU A 104 -19.94 3.61 -0.65
N ARG A 105 -19.88 4.93 -0.87
CA ARG A 105 -20.81 5.92 -0.29
C ARG A 105 -22.28 5.65 -0.63
N ASN A 106 -22.54 5.10 -1.81
CA ASN A 106 -23.90 4.82 -2.30
C ASN A 106 -24.38 3.39 -1.98
N GLY A 107 -23.60 2.63 -1.21
CA GLY A 107 -23.98 1.29 -0.75
C GLY A 107 -22.87 0.24 -0.93
N PRO A 108 -23.09 -0.98 -0.42
CA PRO A 108 -22.10 -2.05 -0.49
C PRO A 108 -21.78 -2.46 -1.93
N LEU A 109 -20.51 -2.76 -2.20
CA LEU A 109 -20.04 -3.21 -3.52
C LEU A 109 -19.23 -4.50 -3.41
N ALA A 110 -19.26 -5.32 -4.47
CA ALA A 110 -18.36 -6.46 -4.57
C ALA A 110 -16.92 -5.99 -4.84
N MET A 111 -15.94 -6.78 -4.42
CA MET A 111 -14.52 -6.50 -4.65
C MET A 111 -14.17 -6.28 -6.14
N GLU A 112 -14.81 -7.05 -7.02
CA GLU A 112 -14.66 -6.87 -8.47
C GLU A 112 -15.16 -5.51 -8.95
N ASP A 113 -16.32 -5.07 -8.47
CA ASP A 113 -16.89 -3.77 -8.85
C ASP A 113 -16.01 -2.61 -8.35
N ILE A 114 -15.50 -2.71 -7.12
CA ILE A 114 -14.56 -1.73 -6.56
C ILE A 114 -13.30 -1.68 -7.44
N THR A 115 -12.76 -2.85 -7.81
CA THR A 115 -11.56 -2.95 -8.66
C THR A 115 -11.78 -2.29 -10.03
N ARG A 116 -12.87 -2.64 -10.72
CA ARG A 116 -13.16 -2.10 -12.05
C ARG A 116 -13.45 -0.61 -12.02
N LYS A 117 -14.17 -0.11 -11.02
CA LYS A 117 -14.47 1.32 -10.87
C LYS A 117 -13.22 2.12 -10.52
N HIS A 118 -12.44 1.65 -9.54
CA HIS A 118 -11.23 2.34 -9.07
C HIS A 118 -10.18 2.47 -10.18
N PHE A 119 -10.04 1.44 -11.02
CA PHE A 119 -9.07 1.40 -12.12
C PHE A 119 -9.73 1.61 -13.50
N SER A 120 -10.90 2.25 -13.57
CA SER A 120 -11.70 2.41 -14.80
C SER A 120 -10.98 3.15 -15.95
N GLY A 121 -9.99 3.99 -15.64
CA GLY A 121 -9.13 4.65 -16.63
C GLY A 121 -8.06 3.75 -17.28
N HIS A 122 -8.00 2.46 -16.93
CA HIS A 122 -6.99 1.52 -17.40
C HIS A 122 -7.59 0.35 -18.18
N HIS A 123 -6.88 -0.11 -19.21
CA HIS A 123 -7.21 -1.35 -19.91
C HIS A 123 -6.81 -2.54 -19.01
N LEU A 124 -7.76 -3.04 -18.23
CA LEU A 124 -7.59 -4.19 -17.33
C LEU A 124 -7.70 -5.51 -18.11
N GLU A 125 -6.71 -5.80 -18.94
CA GLU A 125 -6.49 -7.18 -19.43
C GLU A 125 -6.24 -8.14 -18.25
N ALA A 126 -6.40 -9.46 -18.45
CA ALA A 126 -6.46 -10.45 -17.36
C ALA A 126 -5.33 -10.34 -16.32
N ARG A 127 -4.07 -10.14 -16.74
CA ARG A 127 -2.93 -9.98 -15.82
C ARG A 127 -2.96 -8.65 -15.06
N ASN A 128 -3.35 -7.57 -15.72
CA ASN A 128 -3.47 -6.25 -15.11
C ASN A 128 -4.64 -6.20 -14.12
N TYR A 129 -5.71 -6.94 -14.41
CA TYR A 129 -6.82 -7.12 -13.49
C TYR A 129 -6.40 -7.80 -12.19
N TYR A 130 -5.60 -8.87 -12.25
CA TYR A 130 -5.13 -9.55 -11.03
C TYR A 130 -4.34 -8.61 -10.11
N LEU A 131 -3.43 -7.81 -10.67
CA LEU A 131 -2.66 -6.82 -9.90
C LEU A 131 -3.58 -5.72 -9.32
N ALA A 132 -4.52 -5.21 -10.12
CA ALA A 132 -5.50 -4.24 -9.62
C ALA A 132 -6.34 -4.83 -8.47
N PHE A 133 -6.79 -6.07 -8.62
CA PHE A 133 -7.61 -6.76 -7.63
C PHE A 133 -6.87 -7.02 -6.33
N SER A 134 -5.63 -7.54 -6.38
CA SER A 134 -4.82 -7.76 -5.18
C SER A 134 -4.49 -6.44 -4.47
N GLU A 135 -4.35 -5.35 -5.22
CA GLU A 135 -4.18 -4.03 -4.65
C GLU A 135 -5.42 -3.58 -3.88
N ILE A 136 -6.63 -3.73 -4.43
CA ILE A 136 -7.88 -3.46 -3.71
C ILE A 136 -8.00 -4.34 -2.48
N VAL A 137 -7.69 -5.64 -2.57
CA VAL A 137 -7.70 -6.54 -1.40
C VAL A 137 -6.81 -5.99 -0.28
N SER A 138 -5.58 -5.55 -0.60
CA SER A 138 -4.67 -5.00 0.41
C SER A 138 -5.21 -3.72 1.09
N HIS A 139 -5.97 -2.89 0.37
CA HIS A 139 -6.60 -1.69 0.93
C HIS A 139 -7.81 -2.05 1.80
N ILE A 140 -8.67 -2.96 1.34
CA ILE A 140 -9.84 -3.42 2.10
C ILE A 140 -9.43 -4.12 3.39
N GLU A 141 -8.36 -4.93 3.38
CA GLU A 141 -7.82 -5.54 4.61
C GLU A 141 -7.45 -4.48 5.65
N LEU A 142 -6.78 -3.39 5.25
CA LEU A 142 -6.43 -2.30 6.16
C LEU A 142 -7.66 -1.56 6.64
N LEU A 143 -8.57 -1.17 5.74
CA LEU A 143 -9.81 -0.47 6.08
C LEU A 143 -10.67 -1.31 7.05
N GLN A 144 -10.72 -2.62 6.86
CA GLN A 144 -11.44 -3.52 7.76
C GLN A 144 -10.76 -3.59 9.12
N GLU A 145 -9.43 -3.66 9.16
CA GLU A 145 -8.66 -3.71 10.41
C GLU A 145 -8.81 -2.44 11.25
N VAL A 146 -8.83 -1.25 10.62
CA VAL A 146 -9.08 0.02 11.33
C VAL A 146 -10.58 0.27 11.58
N GLY A 147 -11.45 -0.61 11.11
CA GLY A 147 -12.88 -0.62 11.39
C GLY A 147 -13.72 0.32 10.52
N ASP A 148 -13.20 0.75 9.36
CA ASP A 148 -13.89 1.60 8.39
C ASP A 148 -14.84 0.82 7.50
N VAL A 149 -14.52 -0.43 7.16
CA VAL A 149 -15.39 -1.30 6.35
C VAL A 149 -15.67 -2.63 7.05
N ASP A 150 -16.75 -3.28 6.65
CA ASP A 150 -17.07 -4.66 7.00
C ASP A 150 -17.53 -5.46 5.77
N MET A 151 -17.52 -6.79 5.90
CA MET A 151 -18.01 -7.69 4.87
C MET A 151 -19.45 -8.11 5.19
N VAL A 152 -20.38 -7.87 4.26
CA VAL A 152 -21.81 -8.19 4.39
C VAL A 152 -22.28 -9.11 3.26
N GLY A 153 -23.46 -9.73 3.40
CA GLY A 153 -24.09 -10.46 2.29
C GLY A 153 -23.62 -11.90 2.05
N GLY A 154 -23.06 -12.58 3.06
CA GLY A 154 -22.78 -14.02 3.01
C GLY A 154 -21.71 -14.41 1.98
N GLU A 155 -21.96 -15.47 1.20
CA GLU A 155 -20.97 -16.09 0.29
C GLU A 155 -20.42 -15.16 -0.80
N LYS A 156 -21.16 -14.12 -1.20
CA LYS A 156 -20.71 -13.16 -2.21
C LYS A 156 -19.85 -12.02 -1.66
N GLY A 157 -19.78 -11.87 -0.33
CA GLY A 157 -18.96 -10.90 0.38
C GLY A 157 -18.94 -9.49 -0.24
N LEU A 158 -19.92 -8.66 0.07
CA LEU A 158 -19.92 -7.25 -0.30
C LEU A 158 -19.15 -6.45 0.74
N VAL A 159 -18.34 -5.50 0.30
CA VAL A 159 -17.70 -4.52 1.19
C VAL A 159 -18.72 -3.43 1.47
N HIS A 160 -18.95 -3.14 2.74
CA HIS A 160 -19.82 -2.06 3.20
C HIS A 160 -19.00 -1.04 4.00
N TRP A 161 -19.20 0.24 3.70
CA TRP A 161 -18.55 1.33 4.44
C TRP A 161 -19.38 1.70 5.66
N LYS A 162 -18.73 1.78 6.83
CA LYS A 162 -19.37 2.10 8.11
C LYS A 162 -19.53 3.60 8.37
N GLY A 163 -19.18 4.44 7.39
CA GLY A 163 -19.25 5.90 7.51
C GLY A 163 -18.13 6.52 8.36
N THR A 164 -17.03 5.79 8.57
CA THR A 164 -15.86 6.27 9.33
C THR A 164 -14.60 6.35 8.44
N GLU A 165 -13.65 7.19 8.83
CA GLU A 165 -12.36 7.36 8.15
C GLU A 165 -11.19 7.20 9.14
N HIS A 166 -11.20 6.15 9.96
CA HIS A 166 -10.15 5.85 10.93
C HIS A 166 -8.77 5.64 10.28
N PHE A 167 -8.72 5.24 9.01
CA PHE A 167 -7.46 5.17 8.27
C PHE A 167 -6.72 6.52 8.24
N ALA A 168 -7.42 7.66 8.25
CA ALA A 168 -6.78 8.98 8.26
C ALA A 168 -5.92 9.17 9.50
N ARG A 169 -6.45 8.82 10.69
CA ARG A 169 -5.68 8.82 11.95
C ARG A 169 -4.49 7.86 11.89
N PHE A 170 -4.65 6.70 11.25
CA PHE A 170 -3.54 5.77 11.05
C PHE A 170 -2.44 6.40 10.19
N ILE A 171 -2.78 7.04 9.06
CA ILE A 171 -1.82 7.73 8.18
C ILE A 171 -1.14 8.90 8.90
N ASP A 172 -1.89 9.74 9.61
CA ASP A 172 -1.35 10.85 10.39
C ASP A 172 -0.32 10.34 11.42
N GLY A 173 -0.62 9.22 12.08
CA GLY A 173 0.29 8.55 13.01
C GLY A 173 1.58 8.02 12.37
N LEU A 174 1.59 7.77 11.04
CA LEU A 174 2.79 7.39 10.30
C LEU A 174 3.66 8.60 9.94
N LEU A 175 3.02 9.74 9.63
CA LEU A 175 3.69 10.94 9.13
C LEU A 175 4.17 11.90 10.24
N THR A 176 3.57 11.81 11.43
CA THR A 176 3.93 12.63 12.61
C THR A 176 5.13 12.10 13.39
N LYS A 177 5.38 10.79 13.39
CA LYS A 177 6.53 10.14 14.04
C LYS A 177 7.91 10.56 13.48
N THR A 178 7.92 11.42 12.47
CA THR A 178 9.07 11.77 11.64
C THR A 178 9.36 13.26 11.60
N THR A 179 8.64 14.04 12.41
CA THR A 179 8.89 15.47 12.69
C THR A 179 9.50 15.60 14.08
#